data_AF-A0A077RCV2-F1
#
_entry.id   AF-A0A077RCV2-F1
#
_cell.length_a   1.000
_cell.length_b   1.000
_cell.length_c   1.000
_cell.angle_alpha   90.00
_cell.angle_beta   90.00
_cell.angle_gamma   90.00
#
_symmetry.space_group_name_H-M   'P 1'
#
loop_
_entity.id
_entity.type
_entity.pdbx_description
1 polymer ?
#
loop_
_entity_poly.entity_id
_entity_poly.type
_entity_poly.pdbx_seq_one_letter_code
_entity_poly.pdbx_strand_id
1 'polypeptide(L)'
;MSANGGGAPMGWYAVGTGSQMAGSNMMIGWVDTAGNPVMSQRTASGHDDPTTTITALAATMEPNHSFSNSTGTVWAWSFPMSASDRTPSASTPFIWAINKSNNPSDSTDARLRQHSNYGTLKLDLTKEYDPSSSSNSGSGSGTGQTVTPANGGNQKGSSRVLNMSNRLIIVHMVFMIVAWFLLVPSAILIGRYGRTLFKWFPAHRAINVAAFVFVLIAFIVIVAEISQSDGDHFDSTHARVGLAIFIVMFLQILLGIVGHKTKRFNPSRIVHVVVGLGLTGVAIWNATSGLELWSWGAPNWSRWILWIWAAVLAVAYLAGLLFLPKDLRQWREVSNTSDEKQEYLGLQHNTSAGASTQQHSPVGQQTPPDHPEWVAPPLQQAPSRLYQGYSQQGQTPGGRI
;
A
#
# COMPACT_ATOMS: atom_id res chain seq x y z
N MET A 1 -32.70 14.75 -33.12
CA MET A 1 -31.73 14.28 -32.11
C MET A 1 -31.33 12.86 -32.47
N SER A 2 -30.03 12.56 -32.38
CA SER A 2 -29.28 11.39 -32.85
C SER A 2 -28.97 11.31 -34.36
N ALA A 3 -27.68 11.40 -34.66
CA ALA A 3 -27.04 10.64 -35.72
C ALA A 3 -25.77 9.98 -35.13
N ASN A 4 -25.97 8.77 -34.62
CA ASN A 4 -25.07 7.62 -34.70
C ASN A 4 -23.54 7.83 -34.62
N GLY A 5 -22.97 7.53 -33.45
CA GLY A 5 -22.01 6.42 -33.37
C GLY A 5 -20.52 6.66 -33.67
N GLY A 6 -20.02 7.88 -33.85
CA GLY A 6 -18.58 8.15 -33.77
C GLY A 6 -18.25 9.61 -33.56
N GLY A 7 -17.15 9.87 -32.85
CA GLY A 7 -16.64 11.23 -32.65
C GLY A 7 -17.22 11.97 -31.46
N ALA A 8 -17.51 11.32 -30.32
CA ALA A 8 -17.55 12.08 -29.07
C ALA A 8 -16.15 12.69 -28.86
N PRO A 9 -16.01 13.95 -28.38
CA PRO A 9 -14.70 14.56 -28.16
C PRO A 9 -13.86 13.68 -27.23
N MET A 10 -12.91 12.92 -27.81
CA MET A 10 -12.10 11.90 -27.14
C MET A 10 -10.93 12.51 -26.33
N GLY A 11 -10.94 13.84 -26.18
CA GLY A 11 -9.79 14.63 -25.81
C GLY A 11 -8.63 14.48 -26.79
N TRP A 12 -7.40 14.43 -26.30
CA TRP A 12 -6.20 14.40 -27.15
C TRP A 12 -5.32 13.16 -26.93
N TYR A 13 -4.60 12.78 -27.99
CA TYR A 13 -3.65 11.68 -28.05
C TYR A 13 -2.30 12.20 -28.54
N ALA A 14 -1.20 11.68 -28.00
CA ALA A 14 0.14 12.08 -28.40
C ALA A 14 1.06 10.87 -28.54
N VAL A 15 1.96 10.96 -29.50
CA VAL A 15 3.12 10.08 -29.67
C VAL A 15 4.36 10.93 -29.80
N GLY A 16 5.39 10.63 -29.01
CA GLY A 16 6.65 11.35 -29.01
C GLY A 16 7.84 10.43 -29.19
N THR A 17 8.93 10.94 -29.78
CA THR A 17 10.20 10.22 -29.86
C THR A 17 10.93 10.23 -28.51
N GLY A 18 11.80 9.24 -28.28
CA GLY A 18 12.61 9.19 -27.06
C GLY A 18 11.93 8.47 -25.91
N SER A 19 12.53 8.56 -24.72
CA SER A 19 12.06 7.87 -23.50
C SER A 19 11.38 8.79 -22.48
N GLN A 20 11.41 10.10 -22.69
CA GLN A 20 10.88 11.12 -21.77
C GLN A 20 10.35 12.33 -22.54
N MET A 21 9.56 13.20 -21.89
CA MET A 21 8.99 14.39 -22.54
C MET A 21 10.04 15.42 -22.93
N ALA A 22 11.02 15.67 -22.06
CA ALA A 22 12.06 16.67 -22.31
C ALA A 22 12.87 16.30 -23.57
N GLY A 23 12.88 17.19 -24.56
CA GLY A 23 13.52 16.99 -25.86
C GLY A 23 12.75 16.08 -26.82
N SER A 24 11.57 15.58 -26.45
CA SER A 24 10.76 14.73 -27.32
C SER A 24 10.16 15.53 -28.47
N ASN A 25 10.26 14.99 -29.69
CA ASN A 25 9.48 15.46 -30.82
C ASN A 25 8.14 14.73 -30.83
N MET A 26 7.06 15.47 -30.56
CA MET A 26 5.73 14.91 -30.35
C MET A 26 4.79 15.29 -31.48
N MET A 27 3.99 14.31 -31.93
CA MET A 27 2.77 14.57 -32.69
C MET A 27 1.58 14.37 -31.77
N ILE A 28 0.72 15.38 -31.71
CA ILE A 28 -0.45 15.44 -30.83
C ILE A 28 -1.69 15.61 -31.70
N GLY A 29 -2.67 14.74 -31.56
CA GLY A 29 -3.89 14.72 -32.35
C GLY A 29 -5.16 14.73 -31.50
N TRP A 30 -6.18 15.44 -31.98
CA TRP A 30 -7.54 15.45 -31.41
C TRP A 30 -8.56 15.66 -32.53
N VAL A 31 -9.84 15.70 -32.17
CA VAL A 31 -10.94 15.95 -33.13
C VAL A 31 -11.57 17.28 -32.77
N ASP A 32 -11.71 18.19 -33.73
CA ASP A 32 -12.36 19.48 -33.51
C ASP A 32 -13.87 19.33 -33.24
N THR A 33 -14.55 20.45 -32.98
CA THR A 33 -16.00 20.47 -32.74
C THR A 33 -16.84 20.13 -33.98
N ALA A 34 -16.24 20.21 -35.18
CA ALA A 34 -16.86 19.86 -36.45
C ALA A 34 -16.61 18.38 -36.86
N GLY A 35 -15.81 17.64 -36.08
CA GLY A 35 -15.48 16.25 -36.35
C GLY A 35 -14.23 16.06 -37.22
N ASN A 36 -13.44 17.09 -37.48
CA ASN A 36 -12.22 16.96 -38.28
C ASN A 36 -11.01 16.58 -37.39
N PRO A 37 -10.11 15.69 -37.87
CA PRO A 37 -8.84 15.45 -37.21
C PRO A 37 -7.97 16.71 -37.22
N VAL A 38 -7.53 17.13 -36.03
CA VAL A 38 -6.51 18.17 -35.84
C VAL A 38 -5.22 17.51 -35.38
N MET A 39 -4.09 17.99 -35.87
CA MET A 39 -2.76 17.54 -35.45
C MET A 39 -1.84 18.73 -35.20
N SER A 40 -0.95 18.58 -34.22
CA SER A 40 0.04 19.56 -33.83
C SER A 40 1.35 18.88 -33.50
N GLN A 41 2.42 19.28 -34.20
CA GLN A 41 3.77 18.88 -33.83
C GLN A 41 4.30 19.83 -32.76
N ARG A 42 4.87 19.27 -31.69
CA ARG A 42 5.38 20.05 -30.55
C ARG A 42 6.66 19.48 -29.98
N THR A 43 7.37 20.31 -29.23
CA THR A 43 8.54 19.90 -28.44
C THR A 43 8.38 20.37 -27.00
N ALA A 44 8.68 19.50 -26.04
CA ALA A 44 8.76 19.87 -24.62
C ALA A 44 10.21 20.08 -24.20
N SER A 45 10.46 21.11 -23.39
CA SER A 45 11.75 21.34 -22.74
C SER A 45 11.92 20.54 -21.43
N GLY A 46 10.83 19.99 -20.91
CA GLY A 46 10.72 19.36 -19.59
C GLY A 46 9.43 18.53 -19.48
N HIS A 47 8.81 18.56 -18.29
CA HIS A 47 7.49 17.96 -18.02
C HIS A 47 6.35 18.99 -18.12
N ASP A 48 6.59 20.11 -18.81
CA ASP A 48 5.64 21.19 -19.01
C ASP A 48 4.80 21.01 -20.30
N ASP A 49 3.78 21.85 -20.48
CA ASP A 49 2.97 21.91 -21.70
C ASP A 49 3.88 22.11 -22.93
N PRO A 50 3.91 21.16 -23.88
CA PRO A 50 4.80 21.23 -25.03
C PRO A 50 4.44 22.40 -25.94
N THR A 51 5.46 23.01 -26.54
CA THR A 51 5.32 24.23 -27.35
C THR A 51 5.34 23.92 -28.84
N THR A 52 4.77 24.80 -29.65
CA THR A 52 4.82 24.73 -31.11
C THR A 52 6.17 25.15 -31.70
N THR A 53 7.08 25.65 -30.87
CA THR A 53 8.49 25.86 -31.25
C THR A 53 9.19 24.50 -31.27
N ILE A 54 9.26 23.88 -32.44
CA ILE A 54 9.88 22.57 -32.63
C ILE A 54 11.40 22.70 -32.78
N THR A 55 12.13 21.81 -32.12
CA THR A 55 13.60 21.68 -32.31
C THR A 55 13.94 20.68 -33.42
N ALA A 56 13.03 19.73 -33.67
CA ALA A 56 13.14 18.74 -34.73
C ALA A 56 12.67 19.30 -36.08
N LEU A 57 12.94 18.57 -37.16
CA LEU A 57 12.40 18.88 -38.48
C LEU A 57 10.86 18.80 -38.48
N ALA A 58 10.24 19.66 -39.29
CA ALA A 58 8.78 19.73 -39.41
C ALA A 58 8.20 18.43 -39.98
N ALA A 59 7.19 17.89 -39.31
CA ALA A 59 6.43 16.73 -39.75
C ALA A 59 5.58 17.09 -40.97
N THR A 60 5.40 16.12 -41.85
CA THR A 60 4.45 16.22 -42.95
C THR A 60 3.17 15.49 -42.56
N MET A 61 2.04 16.18 -42.60
CA MET A 61 0.74 15.57 -42.36
C MET A 61 0.31 14.77 -43.59
N GLU A 62 -0.43 13.69 -43.38
CA GLU A 62 -1.01 12.87 -44.46
C GLU A 62 -2.55 12.94 -44.41
N PRO A 63 -3.17 14.01 -44.98
CA PRO A 63 -4.61 14.22 -44.89
C PRO A 63 -5.43 13.09 -45.51
N ASN A 64 -4.94 12.48 -46.59
CA ASN A 64 -5.63 11.38 -47.28
C ASN A 64 -5.72 10.11 -46.42
N HIS A 65 -4.89 10.00 -45.38
CA HIS A 65 -4.86 8.87 -44.45
C HIS A 65 -5.35 9.26 -43.04
N SER A 66 -5.67 10.54 -42.83
CA SER A 66 -6.18 11.06 -41.56
C SER A 66 -7.68 11.27 -41.66
N PHE A 67 -8.46 10.62 -40.77
CA PHE A 67 -9.92 10.73 -40.80
C PHE A 67 -10.52 10.54 -39.42
N SER A 68 -11.74 11.06 -39.22
CA SER A 68 -12.57 10.75 -38.06
C SER A 68 -13.99 10.45 -38.55
N ASN A 69 -14.53 9.28 -38.18
CA ASN A 69 -15.87 8.87 -38.57
C ASN A 69 -16.45 7.86 -37.56
N SER A 70 -17.59 7.24 -37.89
CA SER A 70 -18.27 6.24 -37.05
C SER A 70 -17.46 4.99 -36.69
N THR A 71 -16.35 4.74 -37.40
CA THR A 71 -15.52 3.54 -37.23
C THR A 71 -14.20 3.82 -36.52
N GLY A 72 -13.83 5.08 -36.31
CA GLY A 72 -12.64 5.45 -35.55
C GLY A 72 -12.07 6.81 -35.95
N THR A 73 -10.99 7.19 -35.27
CA THR A 73 -10.17 8.34 -35.66
C THR A 73 -8.74 7.86 -35.92
N VAL A 74 -8.18 8.28 -37.04
CA VAL A 74 -6.81 8.00 -37.46
C VAL A 74 -6.14 9.33 -37.76
N TRP A 75 -4.93 9.48 -37.23
CA TRP A 75 -4.01 10.56 -37.54
C TRP A 75 -2.79 9.95 -38.22
N ALA A 76 -2.44 10.44 -39.39
CA ALA A 76 -1.32 9.94 -40.17
C ALA A 76 -0.36 11.09 -40.49
N TRP A 77 0.92 10.85 -40.26
CA TRP A 77 1.98 11.81 -40.47
C TRP A 77 3.30 11.10 -40.73
N SER A 78 4.27 11.85 -41.24
CA SER A 78 5.65 11.41 -41.38
C SER A 78 6.61 12.40 -40.72
N PHE A 79 7.63 11.88 -40.06
CA PHE A 79 8.74 12.68 -39.55
C PHE A 79 9.92 12.54 -40.51
N PRO A 80 10.44 13.63 -41.08
CA PRO A 80 11.72 13.59 -41.77
C PRO A 80 12.83 13.32 -40.76
N MET A 81 13.76 12.44 -41.11
CA MET A 81 14.98 12.21 -40.34
C MET A 81 16.08 13.15 -40.81
N SER A 82 16.70 13.87 -39.88
CA SER A 82 17.92 14.63 -40.10
C SER A 82 19.15 13.73 -40.04
N ALA A 83 20.27 14.18 -40.62
CA ALA A 83 21.54 13.46 -40.55
C ALA A 83 22.12 13.35 -39.12
N SER A 84 21.66 14.21 -38.21
CA SER A 84 22.01 14.20 -36.79
C SER A 84 21.12 13.30 -35.93
N ASP A 85 20.00 12.80 -36.49
CA ASP A 85 19.11 11.92 -35.74
C ASP A 85 19.73 10.54 -35.56
N ARG A 86 19.42 9.92 -34.42
CA ARG A 86 19.89 8.57 -34.12
C ARG A 86 19.28 7.59 -35.11
N THR A 87 20.13 6.78 -35.73
CA THR A 87 19.69 5.71 -36.63
C THR A 87 18.66 4.82 -35.92
N PRO A 88 17.49 4.55 -36.55
CA PRO A 88 16.50 3.66 -35.98
C PRO A 88 17.08 2.26 -35.69
N SER A 89 16.62 1.64 -34.62
CA SER A 89 17.12 0.34 -34.13
C SER A 89 15.97 -0.63 -33.89
N ALA A 90 16.31 -1.88 -33.53
CA ALA A 90 15.32 -2.88 -33.12
C ALA A 90 14.60 -2.56 -31.80
N SER A 91 14.99 -1.45 -31.15
CA SER A 91 14.48 -1.05 -29.84
C SER A 91 14.43 0.49 -29.72
N THR A 92 13.88 1.16 -30.73
CA THR A 92 13.75 2.62 -30.73
C THR A 92 12.68 3.07 -29.72
N PRO A 93 13.02 3.92 -28.74
CA PRO A 93 12.08 4.36 -27.72
C PRO A 93 11.14 5.44 -28.24
N PHE A 94 9.88 5.33 -27.81
CA PHE A 94 8.83 6.32 -27.97
C PHE A 94 8.10 6.50 -26.65
N ILE A 95 7.45 7.65 -26.51
CA ILE A 95 6.49 7.94 -25.46
C ILE A 95 5.10 8.09 -26.07
N TRP A 96 4.07 7.82 -25.29
CA TRP A 96 2.69 8.11 -25.65
C TRP A 96 1.97 8.73 -24.48
N ALA A 97 0.97 9.56 -24.76
CA ALA A 97 0.15 10.19 -23.74
C ALA A 97 -1.27 10.44 -24.25
N ILE A 98 -2.25 10.43 -23.33
CA ILE A 98 -3.65 10.70 -23.63
C ILE A 98 -4.30 11.54 -22.54
N ASN A 99 -5.20 12.43 -22.93
CA ASN A 99 -6.18 13.04 -22.04
C ASN A 99 -7.57 12.79 -22.59
N LYS A 100 -8.37 11.95 -21.92
CA LYS A 100 -9.72 11.59 -22.40
C LYS A 100 -10.81 12.60 -22.04
N SER A 101 -10.50 13.55 -21.16
CA SER A 101 -11.50 14.42 -20.52
C SER A 101 -11.38 15.88 -20.94
N ASN A 102 -10.47 16.19 -21.87
CA ASN A 102 -10.25 17.54 -22.35
C ASN A 102 -9.95 17.54 -23.85
N ASN A 103 -10.88 18.10 -24.61
CA ASN A 103 -10.63 18.44 -26.00
C ASN A 103 -9.96 19.83 -26.05
N PRO A 104 -8.76 19.95 -26.62
CA PRO A 104 -8.18 21.25 -26.92
C PRO A 104 -9.08 22.05 -27.88
N SER A 105 -8.82 23.34 -28.03
CA SER A 105 -9.43 24.10 -29.13
C SER A 105 -9.00 23.53 -30.49
N ASP A 106 -9.72 23.90 -31.55
CA ASP A 106 -9.39 23.53 -32.94
C ASP A 106 -8.05 24.10 -33.44
N SER A 107 -7.50 25.14 -32.79
CA SER A 107 -6.18 25.66 -33.13
C SER A 107 -5.02 24.69 -32.85
N THR A 108 -4.09 24.56 -33.80
CA THR A 108 -2.90 23.70 -33.66
C THR A 108 -1.97 24.11 -32.52
N ASP A 109 -2.05 25.34 -32.01
CA ASP A 109 -1.27 25.85 -30.88
C ASP A 109 -2.03 25.83 -29.54
N ALA A 110 -3.20 25.18 -29.47
CA ALA A 110 -4.04 25.10 -28.28
C ALA A 110 -3.26 24.63 -27.04
N ARG A 111 -3.44 25.28 -25.89
CA ARG A 111 -2.87 24.79 -24.63
C ARG A 111 -3.42 23.41 -24.30
N LEU A 112 -2.55 22.50 -23.87
CA LEU A 112 -2.94 21.13 -23.56
C LEU A 112 -3.06 20.97 -22.06
N ARG A 113 -4.20 20.45 -21.61
CA ARG A 113 -4.27 19.94 -20.24
C ARG A 113 -3.43 18.68 -20.13
N GLN A 114 -2.69 18.57 -19.02
CA GLN A 114 -1.83 17.43 -18.69
C GLN A 114 -2.54 16.09 -18.96
N HIS A 115 -1.81 15.14 -19.52
CA HIS A 115 -2.34 13.82 -19.83
C HIS A 115 -2.90 13.11 -18.58
N SER A 116 -3.97 12.37 -18.80
CA SER A 116 -4.57 11.48 -17.80
C SER A 116 -3.91 10.10 -17.73
N ASN A 117 -3.21 9.70 -18.78
CA ASN A 117 -2.48 8.44 -18.87
C ASN A 117 -1.36 8.58 -19.90
N TYR A 118 -0.23 7.92 -19.66
CA TYR A 118 0.98 8.06 -20.45
C TYR A 118 1.89 6.86 -20.22
N GLY A 119 2.91 6.72 -21.06
CA GLY A 119 3.93 5.71 -20.87
C GLY A 119 4.95 5.69 -21.99
N THR A 120 5.81 4.68 -21.94
CA THR A 120 6.83 4.45 -22.95
C THR A 120 6.51 3.18 -23.75
N LEU A 121 6.96 3.15 -25.00
CA LEU A 121 6.92 1.97 -25.86
C LEU A 121 8.22 1.90 -26.66
N LYS A 122 8.52 0.72 -27.21
CA LYS A 122 9.69 0.52 -28.07
C LYS A 122 9.23 -0.10 -29.37
N LEU A 123 9.67 0.47 -30.48
CA LEU A 123 9.40 -0.02 -31.83
C LEU A 123 10.69 -0.56 -32.46
N ASP A 124 10.58 -1.70 -33.12
CA ASP A 124 11.61 -2.16 -34.04
C ASP A 124 11.41 -1.46 -35.38
N LEU A 125 12.24 -0.45 -35.62
CA LEU A 125 12.22 0.35 -36.85
C LEU A 125 13.26 -0.14 -37.87
N THR A 126 13.87 -1.31 -37.66
CA THR A 126 14.73 -1.97 -38.65
C THR A 126 13.95 -2.87 -39.59
N LYS A 127 12.68 -3.12 -39.27
CA LYS A 127 11.76 -3.89 -40.08
C LYS A 127 10.92 -2.97 -40.94
N GLU A 128 10.66 -3.41 -42.16
CA GLU A 128 9.65 -2.79 -42.99
C GLU A 128 8.29 -2.86 -42.29
N TYR A 129 7.46 -1.86 -42.54
CA TYR A 129 6.07 -1.90 -42.09
C TYR A 129 5.36 -3.05 -42.82
N ASP A 130 5.06 -4.12 -42.10
CA ASP A 130 4.31 -5.26 -42.61
C ASP A 130 2.85 -5.18 -42.14
N PRO A 131 1.91 -4.76 -43.00
CA PRO A 131 0.50 -4.69 -42.65
C PRO A 131 -0.11 -6.07 -42.31
N SER A 132 0.54 -7.17 -42.74
CA SER A 132 0.08 -8.55 -42.53
C SER A 132 0.48 -9.14 -41.17
N SER A 133 1.40 -8.50 -40.44
CA SER A 133 1.84 -8.92 -39.10
C SER A 133 0.87 -8.55 -37.96
N SER A 134 -0.24 -7.88 -38.29
CA SER A 134 -1.42 -7.78 -37.43
C SER A 134 -2.13 -9.13 -37.37
N SER A 135 -1.58 -10.05 -36.56
CA SER A 135 -2.21 -11.34 -36.28
C SER A 135 -3.50 -11.16 -35.47
N ASN A 136 -4.60 -10.88 -36.18
CA ASN A 136 -5.76 -11.77 -36.17
C ASN A 136 -6.60 -11.63 -37.45
N SER A 137 -6.30 -12.53 -38.40
CA SER A 137 -7.20 -13.21 -39.34
C SER A 137 -8.18 -12.37 -40.17
N GLY A 138 -7.74 -11.99 -41.37
CA GLY A 138 -8.60 -11.69 -42.52
C GLY A 138 -7.85 -12.05 -43.81
N SER A 139 -7.97 -13.30 -44.25
CA SER A 139 -7.40 -13.73 -45.54
C SER A 139 -8.13 -13.03 -46.69
N GLY A 140 -7.38 -12.32 -47.52
CA GLY A 140 -7.87 -11.68 -48.74
C GLY A 140 -6.70 -11.25 -49.61
N SER A 141 -6.42 -12.05 -50.64
CA SER A 141 -5.37 -11.83 -51.63
C SER A 141 -5.55 -10.50 -52.39
N GLY A 142 -4.43 -9.80 -52.59
CA GLY A 142 -4.13 -8.70 -53.53
C GLY A 142 -5.27 -7.94 -54.21
N THR A 143 -5.37 -6.64 -53.92
CA THR A 143 -5.18 -5.49 -54.85
C THR A 143 -5.80 -4.22 -54.25
N GLY A 144 -4.97 -3.16 -54.09
CA GLY A 144 -5.35 -1.76 -53.90
C GLY A 144 -6.68 -1.41 -53.21
N GLN A 145 -6.92 -1.88 -51.98
CA GLN A 145 -8.20 -1.67 -51.29
C GLN A 145 -8.08 -0.79 -50.03
N THR A 146 -9.05 0.10 -49.91
CA THR A 146 -9.32 1.09 -48.87
C THR A 146 -9.14 0.55 -47.46
N VAL A 147 -8.36 1.26 -46.63
CA VAL A 147 -8.27 1.07 -45.18
C VAL A 147 -9.68 1.16 -44.59
N THR A 148 -10.26 0.00 -44.27
CA THR A 148 -11.55 -0.09 -43.60
C THR A 148 -11.26 -0.08 -42.10
N PRO A 149 -11.80 0.85 -41.30
CA PRO A 149 -11.42 0.93 -39.90
C PRO A 149 -12.05 -0.25 -39.15
N ALA A 150 -11.32 -0.76 -38.16
CA ALA A 150 -11.68 -1.97 -37.43
C ALA A 150 -13.10 -1.86 -36.85
N ASN A 151 -14.05 -2.58 -37.44
CA ASN A 151 -15.37 -2.78 -36.83
C ASN A 151 -15.16 -3.40 -35.45
N GLY A 152 -15.83 -2.84 -34.44
CA GLY A 152 -15.75 -3.21 -33.02
C GLY A 152 -16.18 -4.65 -32.73
N GLY A 153 -15.37 -5.61 -33.14
CA GLY A 153 -15.42 -6.98 -32.68
C GLY A 153 -15.04 -7.02 -31.20
N ASN A 154 -15.82 -7.78 -30.42
CA ASN A 154 -15.62 -8.01 -28.99
C ASN A 154 -14.13 -8.10 -28.63
N GLN A 155 -13.65 -7.06 -27.95
CA GLN A 155 -12.27 -6.87 -27.52
C GLN A 155 -11.89 -7.98 -26.53
N LYS A 156 -11.45 -9.12 -27.07
CA LYS A 156 -10.88 -10.21 -26.28
C LYS A 156 -9.40 -9.88 -26.04
N GLY A 157 -9.18 -9.08 -24.99
CA GLY A 157 -7.92 -8.94 -24.27
C GLY A 157 -6.76 -8.31 -25.06
N SER A 158 -6.56 -7.01 -24.91
CA SER A 158 -5.23 -6.41 -25.02
C SER A 158 -4.27 -7.25 -24.18
N SER A 159 -3.28 -7.89 -24.80
CA SER A 159 -2.33 -8.77 -24.10
C SER A 159 -1.64 -7.96 -22.99
N ARG A 160 -1.92 -8.31 -21.72
CA ARG A 160 -1.31 -7.64 -20.56
C ARG A 160 0.16 -8.02 -20.51
N VAL A 161 1.05 -7.11 -20.89
CA VAL A 161 2.50 -7.36 -20.90
C VAL A 161 3.07 -7.21 -19.49
N LEU A 162 3.55 -8.31 -18.91
CA LEU A 162 4.24 -8.36 -17.62
C LEU A 162 5.70 -7.84 -17.72
N ASN A 163 5.87 -6.53 -17.92
CA ASN A 163 7.17 -5.86 -17.81
C ASN A 163 7.58 -5.61 -16.34
N MET A 164 8.82 -5.17 -16.10
CA MET A 164 9.35 -4.94 -14.74
C MET A 164 8.47 -3.95 -13.95
N SER A 165 8.09 -2.85 -14.57
CA SER A 165 7.21 -1.82 -14.00
C SER A 165 5.89 -2.40 -13.47
N ASN A 166 5.16 -3.13 -14.32
CA ASN A 166 3.91 -3.78 -13.94
C ASN A 166 4.10 -4.81 -12.81
N ARG A 167 5.24 -5.53 -12.79
CA ARG A 167 5.55 -6.46 -11.69
C ARG A 167 5.75 -5.72 -10.37
N LEU A 168 6.50 -4.62 -10.36
CA LEU A 168 6.74 -3.82 -9.15
C LEU A 168 5.44 -3.18 -8.63
N ILE A 169 4.57 -2.71 -9.53
CA ILE A 169 3.23 -2.20 -9.18
C ILE A 169 2.37 -3.31 -8.57
N ILE A 170 2.34 -4.51 -9.16
CA ILE A 170 1.58 -5.66 -8.61
C ILE A 170 2.11 -6.05 -7.23
N VAL A 171 3.43 -6.09 -7.06
CA VAL A 171 4.08 -6.34 -5.76
C VAL A 171 3.61 -5.31 -4.74
N HIS A 172 3.70 -4.01 -5.06
CA HIS A 172 3.19 -2.95 -4.18
C HIS A 172 1.73 -3.18 -3.77
N MET A 173 0.84 -3.46 -4.74
CA MET A 173 -0.58 -3.70 -4.48
C MET A 173 -0.82 -4.90 -3.55
N VAL A 174 -0.18 -6.04 -3.83
CA VAL A 174 -0.36 -7.28 -3.04
C VAL A 174 0.13 -7.06 -1.61
N PHE A 175 1.31 -6.48 -1.42
CA PHE A 175 1.85 -6.21 -0.10
C PHE A 175 0.98 -5.21 0.69
N MET A 176 0.46 -4.16 0.05
CA MET A 176 -0.45 -3.20 0.69
C MET A 176 -1.79 -3.84 1.05
N ILE A 177 -2.36 -4.70 0.20
CA ILE A 177 -3.60 -5.41 0.51
C ILE A 177 -3.40 -6.35 1.71
N VAL A 178 -2.32 -7.14 1.70
CA VAL A 178 -2.04 -8.06 2.83
C VAL A 178 -1.83 -7.28 4.12
N ALA A 179 -1.07 -6.17 4.10
CA ALA A 179 -0.85 -5.37 5.30
C ALA A 179 -2.15 -4.74 5.83
N TRP A 180 -2.87 -4.00 4.98
CA TRP A 180 -3.97 -3.13 5.42
C TRP A 180 -5.33 -3.82 5.51
N PHE A 181 -5.55 -4.92 4.78
CA PHE A 181 -6.81 -5.67 4.84
C PHE A 181 -6.73 -6.97 5.62
N LEU A 182 -5.53 -7.49 5.92
CA LEU A 182 -5.38 -8.72 6.70
C LEU A 182 -4.63 -8.47 8.00
N LEU A 183 -3.36 -8.04 7.94
CA LEU A 183 -2.49 -8.01 9.12
C LEU A 183 -2.90 -6.93 10.14
N VAL A 184 -3.06 -5.67 9.71
CA VAL A 184 -3.44 -4.56 10.60
C VAL A 184 -4.82 -4.80 11.24
N PRO A 185 -5.88 -5.15 10.48
CA PRO A 185 -7.18 -5.47 11.09
C PRO A 185 -7.10 -6.66 12.05
N SER A 186 -6.35 -7.71 11.71
CA SER A 186 -6.15 -8.86 12.62
C SER A 186 -5.49 -8.44 13.93
N ALA A 187 -4.46 -7.58 13.88
CA ALA A 187 -3.81 -7.07 15.07
C ALA A 187 -4.78 -6.23 15.92
N ILE A 188 -5.64 -5.41 15.30
CA ILE A 188 -6.66 -4.62 15.99
C ILE A 188 -7.68 -5.53 16.68
N LEU A 189 -8.19 -6.57 15.99
CA LEU A 189 -9.13 -7.53 16.54
C LEU A 189 -8.51 -8.33 17.69
N ILE A 190 -7.25 -8.79 17.56
CA ILE A 190 -6.52 -9.46 18.65
C ILE A 190 -6.39 -8.53 19.86
N GLY A 191 -6.07 -7.26 19.64
CA GLY A 191 -6.06 -6.27 20.71
C GLY A 191 -7.43 -6.15 21.38
N ARG A 192 -8.52 -6.16 20.61
CA ARG A 192 -9.89 -6.03 21.13
C ARG A 192 -10.34 -7.27 21.92
N TYR A 193 -10.36 -8.44 21.28
CA TYR A 193 -10.87 -9.68 21.87
C TYR A 193 -9.90 -10.29 22.89
N GLY A 194 -8.61 -10.26 22.58
CA GLY A 194 -7.59 -10.89 23.40
C GLY A 194 -7.48 -10.26 24.79
N ARG A 195 -7.88 -8.99 25.01
CA ARG A 195 -7.95 -8.39 26.36
C ARG A 195 -8.78 -9.20 27.35
N THR A 196 -9.75 -9.97 26.87
CA THR A 196 -10.62 -10.83 27.71
C THR A 196 -10.30 -12.32 27.61
N LEU A 197 -9.66 -12.76 26.53
CA LEU A 197 -9.55 -14.19 26.20
C LEU A 197 -8.14 -14.78 26.39
N PHE A 198 -7.06 -14.02 26.15
CA PHE A 198 -5.69 -14.56 26.19
C PHE A 198 -4.60 -13.45 26.28
N LYS A 199 -3.32 -13.84 26.29
CA LYS A 199 -2.20 -12.87 26.27
C LYS A 199 -2.08 -12.19 24.89
N TRP A 200 -2.77 -11.07 24.72
CA TRP A 200 -2.93 -10.41 23.42
C TRP A 200 -1.75 -9.55 22.96
N PHE A 201 -1.00 -8.94 23.88
CA PHE A 201 0.00 -7.93 23.54
C PHE A 201 1.16 -8.46 22.68
N PRO A 202 1.77 -9.63 22.97
CA PRO A 202 2.83 -10.18 22.11
C PRO A 202 2.34 -10.44 20.68
N ALA A 203 1.14 -10.99 20.52
CA ALA A 203 0.55 -11.25 19.22
C ALA A 203 0.22 -9.95 18.47
N HIS A 204 -0.39 -8.97 19.14
CA HIS A 204 -0.66 -7.64 18.58
C HIS A 204 0.63 -6.96 18.10
N ARG A 205 1.71 -7.03 18.89
CA ARG A 205 3.02 -6.48 18.50
C ARG A 205 3.59 -7.22 17.29
N ALA A 206 3.63 -8.54 17.33
CA ALA A 206 4.24 -9.35 16.27
C ALA A 206 3.55 -9.12 14.91
N ILE A 207 2.21 -9.10 14.89
CA ILE A 207 1.44 -8.90 13.65
C ILE A 207 1.59 -7.48 13.13
N ASN A 208 1.62 -6.45 13.98
CA ASN A 208 1.90 -5.07 13.53
C ASN A 208 3.32 -4.90 13.00
N VAL A 209 4.31 -5.58 13.58
CA VAL A 209 5.69 -5.58 13.04
C VAL A 209 5.71 -6.24 11.66
N ALA A 210 5.03 -7.38 11.49
CA ALA A 210 4.89 -8.02 10.18
C ALA A 210 4.20 -7.10 9.17
N ALA A 211 3.08 -6.45 9.56
CA ALA A 211 2.39 -5.48 8.72
C ALA A 211 3.30 -4.32 8.29
N PHE A 212 4.07 -3.77 9.25
CA PHE A 212 5.02 -2.70 8.97
C PHE A 212 6.09 -3.13 7.96
N VAL A 213 6.64 -4.34 8.06
CA VAL A 213 7.60 -4.87 7.09
C VAL A 213 6.99 -4.98 5.69
N PHE A 214 5.75 -5.46 5.58
CA PHE A 214 5.03 -5.51 4.29
C PHE A 214 4.84 -4.12 3.69
N VAL A 215 4.40 -3.14 4.50
CA VAL A 215 4.24 -1.75 4.05
C VAL A 215 5.59 -1.13 3.66
N LEU A 216 6.65 -1.37 4.43
CA LEU A 216 7.99 -0.86 4.15
C LEU A 216 8.53 -1.38 2.82
N ILE A 217 8.43 -2.70 2.58
CA ILE A 217 8.86 -3.31 1.31
C ILE A 217 8.04 -2.73 0.15
N ALA A 218 6.70 -2.66 0.28
CA ALA A 218 5.83 -2.11 -0.75
C ALA A 218 6.15 -0.64 -1.05
N PHE A 219 6.47 0.16 -0.03
CA PHE A 219 6.81 1.56 -0.17
C PHE A 219 8.16 1.74 -0.90
N ILE A 220 9.18 0.97 -0.51
CA ILE A 220 10.49 1.00 -1.18
C ILE A 220 10.36 0.60 -2.66
N VAL A 221 9.62 -0.47 -2.94
CA VAL A 221 9.41 -0.98 -4.30
C VAL A 221 8.74 0.06 -5.20
N ILE A 222 7.68 0.73 -4.72
CA ILE A 222 6.98 1.71 -5.57
C ILE A 222 7.78 2.99 -5.77
N VAL A 223 8.56 3.42 -4.77
CA VAL A 223 9.48 4.56 -4.94
C VAL A 223 10.55 4.23 -5.96
N ALA A 224 11.16 3.04 -5.86
CA ALA A 224 12.17 2.59 -6.82
C ALA A 224 11.62 2.46 -8.25
N GLU A 225 10.37 2.06 -8.40
CA GLU A 225 9.71 2.00 -9.70
C GLU A 225 9.48 3.39 -10.29
N ILE A 226 8.95 4.34 -9.49
CA ILE A 226 8.73 5.71 -9.96
C ILE A 226 10.06 6.38 -10.34
N SER A 227 11.12 6.17 -9.56
CA SER A 227 12.46 6.70 -9.88
C SER A 227 13.07 6.11 -11.15
N GLN A 228 12.77 4.85 -11.49
CA GLN A 228 13.26 4.22 -12.72
C GLN A 228 12.43 4.59 -13.95
N SER A 229 11.18 4.99 -13.74
CA SER A 229 10.26 5.42 -14.79
C SER A 229 10.28 6.93 -15.04
N ASP A 230 11.24 7.66 -14.45
CA ASP A 230 11.35 9.13 -14.47
C ASP A 230 10.03 9.85 -14.13
N GLY A 231 9.19 9.21 -13.30
CA GLY A 231 7.91 9.77 -12.90
C GLY A 231 8.05 10.76 -11.75
N ASP A 232 7.15 11.74 -11.69
CA ASP A 232 7.10 12.66 -10.56
C ASP A 232 6.70 11.93 -9.28
N HIS A 233 7.55 12.05 -8.27
CA HIS A 233 7.26 11.50 -6.95
C HIS A 233 6.11 12.27 -6.30
N PHE A 234 5.10 11.54 -5.82
CA PHE A 234 3.97 12.08 -5.05
C PHE A 234 3.06 13.03 -5.83
N ASP A 235 2.94 12.87 -7.15
CA ASP A 235 2.05 13.72 -7.95
C ASP A 235 0.55 13.39 -7.78
N SER A 236 0.20 12.17 -7.36
CA SER A 236 -1.18 11.77 -7.11
C SER A 236 -1.63 11.95 -5.66
N THR A 237 -2.94 12.17 -5.45
CA THR A 237 -3.55 12.15 -4.10
C THR A 237 -3.26 10.84 -3.37
N HIS A 238 -3.30 9.70 -4.07
CA HIS A 238 -2.96 8.39 -3.53
C HIS A 238 -1.53 8.34 -2.96
N ALA A 239 -0.56 8.88 -3.70
CA ALA A 239 0.83 8.88 -3.27
C ALA A 239 1.05 9.84 -2.08
N ARG A 240 0.46 11.03 -2.09
CA ARG A 240 0.56 12.01 -0.98
C ARG A 240 -0.08 11.47 0.31
N VAL A 241 -1.28 10.91 0.21
CA VAL A 241 -1.98 10.29 1.35
C VAL A 241 -1.24 9.03 1.81
N GLY A 242 -0.73 8.21 0.89
CA GLY A 242 0.09 7.04 1.19
C GLY A 242 1.34 7.37 2.00
N LEU A 243 2.06 8.44 1.64
CA LEU A 243 3.20 8.94 2.41
C LEU A 243 2.79 9.39 3.82
N ALA A 244 1.68 10.15 3.93
CA ALA A 244 1.18 10.58 5.23
C ALA A 244 0.81 9.38 6.13
N ILE A 245 0.13 8.38 5.59
CA ILE A 245 -0.19 7.12 6.29
C ILE A 245 1.10 6.44 6.78
N PHE A 246 2.11 6.34 5.92
CA PHE A 246 3.38 5.71 6.24
C PHE A 246 4.09 6.42 7.40
N ILE A 247 4.16 7.75 7.38
CA ILE A 247 4.73 8.57 8.47
C ILE A 247 3.95 8.38 9.77
N VAL A 248 2.61 8.45 9.71
CA VAL A 248 1.76 8.25 10.90
C VAL A 248 1.88 6.83 11.45
N MET A 249 2.12 5.83 10.61
CA MET A 249 2.38 4.45 11.04
C MET A 249 3.64 4.34 11.91
N PHE A 250 4.72 5.05 11.58
CA PHE A 250 5.89 5.12 12.48
C PHE A 250 5.55 5.77 13.82
N LEU A 251 4.79 6.86 13.80
CA LEU A 251 4.32 7.51 15.03
C LEU A 251 3.44 6.56 15.85
N GLN A 252 2.63 5.70 15.21
CA GLN A 252 1.84 4.68 15.90
C GLN A 252 2.70 3.65 16.62
N ILE A 253 3.84 3.26 16.05
CA ILE A 253 4.79 2.34 16.72
C ILE A 253 5.33 3.00 18.00
N LEU A 254 5.74 4.27 17.92
CA LEU A 254 6.23 5.03 19.08
C LEU A 254 5.14 5.18 20.14
N LEU A 255 3.93 5.56 19.73
CA LEU A 255 2.76 5.68 20.62
C LEU A 255 2.40 4.34 21.26
N GLY A 256 2.55 3.22 20.56
CA GLY A 256 2.35 1.88 21.10
C GLY A 256 3.37 1.53 22.20
N ILE A 257 4.65 1.87 22.00
CA ILE A 257 5.72 1.65 22.99
C ILE A 257 5.49 2.50 24.24
N VAL A 258 5.19 3.80 24.06
CA VAL A 258 4.89 4.71 25.18
C VAL A 258 3.63 4.25 25.89
N GLY A 259 2.55 3.98 25.15
CA GLY A 259 1.27 3.53 25.66
C GLY A 259 1.39 2.25 26.48
N HIS A 260 2.23 1.30 26.08
CA HIS A 260 2.41 0.07 26.84
C HIS A 260 2.94 0.32 28.26
N LYS A 261 3.79 1.33 28.45
CA LYS A 261 4.37 1.70 29.75
C LYS A 261 3.45 2.57 30.63
N THR A 262 2.37 3.12 30.07
CA THR A 262 1.46 4.03 30.80
C THR A 262 0.24 3.32 31.37
N LYS A 263 -0.44 3.98 32.33
CA LYS A 263 -1.71 3.51 32.92
C LYS A 263 -2.80 3.36 31.85
N ARG A 264 -3.80 2.50 32.10
CA ARG A 264 -4.86 2.12 31.13
C ARG A 264 -5.58 3.32 30.49
N PHE A 265 -5.88 4.36 31.25
CA PHE A 265 -6.60 5.57 30.78
C PHE A 265 -5.67 6.77 30.54
N ASN A 266 -4.36 6.54 30.40
CA ASN A 266 -3.47 7.62 30.03
C ASN A 266 -3.79 8.12 28.60
N PRO A 267 -3.76 9.44 28.34
CA PRO A 267 -4.05 10.01 27.01
C PRO A 267 -3.28 9.34 25.86
N SER A 268 -2.02 8.95 26.08
CA SER A 268 -1.21 8.26 25.07
C SER A 268 -1.87 6.98 24.51
N ARG A 269 -2.53 6.18 25.37
CA ARG A 269 -3.24 4.97 24.95
C ARG A 269 -4.52 5.29 24.18
N ILE A 270 -5.25 6.31 24.61
CA ILE A 270 -6.48 6.75 23.94
C ILE A 270 -6.13 7.24 22.54
N VAL A 271 -5.13 8.10 22.42
CA VAL A 271 -4.60 8.62 21.15
C VAL A 271 -4.13 7.47 20.26
N HIS A 272 -3.38 6.49 20.79
CA HIS A 272 -2.95 5.31 20.03
C HIS A 272 -4.13 4.54 19.43
N VAL A 273 -5.19 4.31 20.20
CA VAL A 273 -6.38 3.58 19.72
C VAL A 273 -7.15 4.41 18.68
N VAL A 274 -7.46 5.68 18.97
CA VAL A 274 -8.28 6.52 18.07
C VAL A 274 -7.55 6.76 16.76
N VAL A 275 -6.28 7.16 16.82
CA VAL A 275 -5.48 7.41 15.62
C VAL A 275 -5.21 6.11 14.87
N GLY A 276 -4.98 4.98 15.54
CA GLY A 276 -4.81 3.68 14.89
C GLY A 276 -6.04 3.23 14.09
N LEU A 277 -7.25 3.42 14.63
CA LEU A 277 -8.49 3.12 13.91
C LEU A 277 -8.71 4.07 12.74
N GLY A 278 -8.52 5.37 12.95
CA GLY A 278 -8.63 6.38 11.89
C GLY A 278 -7.64 6.12 10.75
N LEU A 279 -6.38 5.83 11.09
CA LEU A 279 -5.32 5.48 10.14
C LEU A 279 -5.71 4.26 9.30
N THR A 280 -6.30 3.24 9.91
CA THR A 280 -6.75 2.03 9.19
C THR A 280 -7.85 2.37 8.18
N GLY A 281 -8.83 3.21 8.56
CA GLY A 281 -9.88 3.65 7.64
C GLY A 281 -9.33 4.45 6.45
N VAL A 282 -8.44 5.41 6.73
CA VAL A 282 -7.78 6.20 5.67
C VAL A 282 -6.91 5.32 4.78
N ALA A 283 -6.23 4.32 5.32
CA ALA A 283 -5.40 3.40 4.55
C ALA A 283 -6.22 2.46 3.65
N ILE A 284 -7.37 1.97 4.10
CA ILE A 284 -8.31 1.19 3.27
C ILE A 284 -8.82 2.03 2.10
N TRP A 285 -9.21 3.28 2.36
CA TRP A 285 -9.59 4.21 1.29
C TRP A 285 -8.43 4.47 0.33
N ASN A 286 -7.23 4.75 0.83
CA ASN A 286 -6.06 4.99 -0.01
C ASN A 286 -5.68 3.77 -0.86
N ALA A 287 -5.75 2.57 -0.31
CA ALA A 287 -5.46 1.34 -1.04
C ALA A 287 -6.50 1.07 -2.15
N THR A 288 -7.78 1.36 -1.90
CA THR A 288 -8.83 1.19 -2.91
C THR A 288 -8.81 2.26 -4.00
N SER A 289 -8.44 3.51 -3.67
CA SER A 289 -8.22 4.56 -4.67
C SER A 289 -7.00 4.27 -5.55
N GLY A 290 -5.96 3.63 -5.00
CA GLY A 290 -4.78 3.20 -5.77
C GLY A 290 -5.10 2.25 -6.93
N LEU A 291 -6.22 1.52 -6.87
CA LEU A 291 -6.68 0.66 -7.97
C LEU A 291 -7.10 1.46 -9.22
N GLU A 292 -7.41 2.76 -9.09
CA GLU A 292 -7.66 3.66 -10.23
C GLU A 292 -6.40 3.95 -11.04
N LEU A 293 -5.26 3.96 -10.36
CA LEU A 293 -3.97 4.28 -10.97
C LEU A 293 -3.36 3.08 -11.70
N TRP A 294 -3.97 1.89 -11.59
CA TRP A 294 -3.46 0.71 -12.25
C TRP A 294 -3.77 0.75 -13.75
N SER A 295 -2.72 0.85 -14.56
CA SER A 295 -2.81 0.94 -16.02
C SER A 295 -3.58 -0.20 -16.68
N TRP A 296 -3.59 -1.40 -16.07
CA TRP A 296 -4.35 -2.55 -16.57
C TRP A 296 -5.86 -2.46 -16.33
N GLY A 297 -6.30 -1.49 -15.55
CA GLY A 297 -7.70 -1.30 -15.17
C GLY A 297 -8.15 -2.38 -14.19
N ALA A 298 -8.24 -2.03 -12.90
CA ALA A 298 -8.90 -2.89 -11.94
C ALA A 298 -10.40 -2.98 -12.29
N PRO A 299 -10.99 -4.18 -12.37
CA PRO A 299 -12.43 -4.30 -12.55
C PRO A 299 -13.18 -3.59 -11.43
N ASN A 300 -14.30 -2.93 -11.74
CA ASN A 300 -15.07 -2.17 -10.74
C ASN A 300 -15.46 -3.02 -9.52
N TRP A 301 -15.73 -4.32 -9.72
CA TRP A 301 -16.08 -5.25 -8.65
C TRP A 301 -14.95 -5.48 -7.62
N SER A 302 -13.68 -5.28 -8.00
CA SER A 302 -12.56 -5.46 -7.07
C SER A 302 -12.62 -4.50 -5.89
N ARG A 303 -13.02 -3.25 -6.11
CA ARG A 303 -13.23 -2.26 -5.04
C ARG A 303 -14.37 -2.65 -4.13
N TRP A 304 -15.48 -3.11 -4.70
CA TRP A 304 -16.63 -3.56 -3.91
C TRP A 304 -16.25 -4.70 -2.97
N ILE A 305 -15.49 -5.69 -3.44
CA ILE A 305 -15.01 -6.79 -2.59
C ILE A 305 -14.17 -6.26 -1.42
N LEU A 306 -13.23 -5.35 -1.68
CA LEU A 306 -12.38 -4.78 -0.62
C LEU A 306 -13.19 -3.97 0.40
N TRP A 307 -14.19 -3.19 -0.04
CA TRP A 307 -15.06 -2.44 0.86
C TRP A 307 -16.01 -3.34 1.66
N ILE A 308 -16.56 -4.39 1.05
CA ILE A 308 -17.36 -5.40 1.76
C ILE A 308 -16.51 -6.08 2.83
N TRP A 309 -15.28 -6.47 2.49
CA TRP A 309 -14.35 -7.06 3.46
C TRP A 309 -14.00 -6.09 4.59
N ALA A 310 -13.72 -4.82 4.27
CA ALA A 310 -13.50 -3.77 5.27
C ALA A 310 -14.73 -3.57 6.18
N ALA A 311 -15.94 -3.63 5.64
CA ALA A 311 -17.18 -3.55 6.40
C ALA A 311 -17.33 -4.74 7.36
N VAL A 312 -17.03 -5.96 6.91
CA VAL A 312 -17.01 -7.16 7.77
C VAL A 312 -16.04 -6.98 8.94
N LEU A 313 -14.82 -6.48 8.67
CA LEU A 313 -13.83 -6.21 9.71
C LEU A 313 -14.29 -5.12 10.70
N ALA A 314 -14.95 -4.07 10.21
CA ALA A 314 -15.52 -3.03 11.05
C ALA A 314 -16.65 -3.57 11.94
N VAL A 315 -17.55 -4.39 11.40
CA VAL A 315 -18.60 -5.06 12.17
C VAL A 315 -17.99 -6.00 13.21
N ALA A 316 -16.96 -6.78 12.85
CA ALA A 316 -16.25 -7.63 13.78
C ALA A 316 -15.58 -6.83 14.91
N TYR A 317 -15.06 -5.64 14.64
CA TYR A 317 -14.53 -4.76 15.67
C TYR A 317 -15.63 -4.25 16.62
N LEU A 318 -16.78 -3.81 16.07
CA LEU A 318 -17.91 -3.32 16.84
C LEU A 318 -18.53 -4.43 17.72
N ALA A 319 -18.66 -5.65 17.20
CA ALA A 319 -19.08 -6.81 17.99
C ALA A 319 -18.16 -7.05 19.20
N GLY A 320 -16.86 -6.79 19.05
CA GLY A 320 -15.89 -6.85 20.13
C GLY A 320 -16.15 -5.85 21.27
N LEU A 321 -16.87 -4.75 21.01
CA LEU A 321 -17.26 -3.80 22.05
C LEU A 321 -18.27 -4.39 23.05
N LEU A 322 -19.00 -5.45 22.69
CA LEU A 322 -19.87 -6.19 23.61
C LEU A 322 -19.08 -6.81 24.78
N PHE A 323 -17.79 -7.06 24.61
CA PHE A 323 -16.89 -7.56 25.66
C PHE A 323 -16.26 -6.45 26.51
N LEU A 324 -16.47 -5.17 26.17
CA LEU A 324 -15.89 -4.03 26.90
C LEU A 324 -16.31 -3.98 28.38
N PRO A 325 -17.59 -4.22 28.76
CA PRO A 325 -17.97 -4.22 30.17
C PRO A 325 -17.24 -5.29 30.98
N LYS A 326 -17.03 -6.48 30.38
CA LYS A 326 -16.30 -7.58 31.02
C LYS A 326 -14.82 -7.23 31.20
N ASP A 327 -14.17 -6.69 30.18
CA ASP A 327 -12.78 -6.20 30.25
C ASP A 327 -12.60 -5.12 31.32
N LEU A 328 -13.53 -4.15 31.40
CA LEU A 328 -13.50 -3.10 32.42
C LEU A 328 -13.68 -3.66 33.84
N ARG A 329 -14.54 -4.66 34.03
CA ARG A 329 -14.73 -5.33 35.31
C ARG A 329 -13.47 -6.09 35.74
N GLN A 330 -12.91 -6.93 34.86
CA GLN A 330 -11.67 -7.66 35.11
C GLN A 330 -10.51 -6.73 35.46
N TRP A 331 -10.40 -5.59 34.76
CA TRP A 331 -9.38 -4.60 35.06
C TRP A 331 -9.54 -3.96 36.45
N ARG A 332 -10.78 -3.62 36.87
CA ARG A 332 -11.06 -3.06 38.20
C ARG A 332 -10.74 -4.04 39.32
N GLU A 333 -11.08 -5.31 39.13
CA GLU A 333 -10.78 -6.36 40.10
C GLU A 333 -9.25 -6.50 40.29
N VAL A 334 -8.48 -6.55 39.20
CA VAL A 334 -7.01 -6.63 39.25
C VAL A 334 -6.37 -5.37 39.85
N SER A 335 -6.87 -4.17 39.54
CA SER A 335 -6.33 -2.93 40.11
C SER A 335 -6.52 -2.87 41.62
N ASN A 336 -7.73 -3.18 42.10
CA ASN A 336 -8.05 -3.13 43.52
C ASN A 336 -7.17 -4.09 44.34
N THR A 337 -7.00 -5.33 43.86
CA THR A 337 -6.11 -6.32 44.52
C THR A 337 -4.63 -5.89 44.49
N SER A 338 -4.20 -5.16 43.46
CA SER A 338 -2.82 -4.68 43.35
C SER A 338 -2.54 -3.53 44.33
N ASP A 339 -3.49 -2.60 44.45
CA ASP A 339 -3.41 -1.49 45.39
C ASP A 339 -3.42 -2.00 46.84
N GLU A 340 -4.29 -2.97 47.16
CA GLU A 340 -4.33 -3.65 48.46
C GLU A 340 -3.00 -4.36 48.79
N LYS A 341 -2.41 -5.10 47.83
CA LYS A 341 -1.08 -5.72 48.04
C LYS A 341 0.02 -4.70 48.26
N GLN A 342 -0.01 -3.56 47.57
CA GLN A 342 0.98 -2.50 47.78
C GLN A 342 0.82 -1.85 49.16
N GLU A 343 -0.42 -1.68 49.63
CA GLU A 343 -0.71 -1.17 50.97
C GLU A 343 -0.20 -2.13 52.06
N TYR A 344 -0.48 -3.44 51.93
CA TYR A 344 0.04 -4.45 52.87
C TYR A 344 1.59 -4.49 52.93
N LEU A 345 2.26 -4.41 51.77
CA LEU A 345 3.73 -4.37 51.71
C LEU A 345 4.29 -3.05 52.26
N GLY A 346 3.59 -1.93 52.05
CA GLY A 346 3.97 -0.62 52.62
C GLY A 346 3.80 -0.56 54.14
N LEU A 347 2.77 -1.21 54.69
CA LEU A 347 2.56 -1.32 56.13
C LEU A 347 3.62 -2.21 56.79
N GLN A 348 4.01 -3.33 56.18
CA GLN A 348 5.11 -4.18 56.69
C GLN A 348 6.47 -3.48 56.72
N HIS A 349 6.71 -2.52 55.81
CA HIS A 349 7.98 -1.80 55.75
C HIS A 349 8.05 -0.61 56.73
N ASN A 350 6.92 -0.19 57.31
CA ASN A 350 6.85 0.91 58.28
C ASN A 350 6.83 0.47 59.76
N THR A 351 6.85 -0.84 60.06
CA THR A 351 6.80 -1.36 61.44
C THR A 351 8.17 -1.71 62.04
N SER A 352 9.24 -1.01 61.65
CA SER A 352 10.55 -1.13 62.31
C SER A 352 11.19 0.24 62.60
N ALA A 353 10.62 0.96 63.56
CA ALA A 353 11.33 1.94 64.35
C ALA A 353 10.76 1.89 65.77
N GLY A 354 11.58 1.39 66.70
CA GLY A 354 11.20 1.23 68.10
C GLY A 354 10.84 2.54 68.76
N ALA A 355 9.76 2.52 69.55
CA ALA A 355 9.50 3.51 70.57
C ALA A 355 9.27 2.74 71.88
N SER A 356 10.32 2.65 72.68
CA SER A 356 10.23 2.30 74.10
C SER A 356 9.49 3.43 74.82
N THR A 357 8.41 3.10 75.52
CA THR A 357 7.84 4.01 76.52
C THR A 357 7.83 3.26 77.84
N GLN A 358 8.66 3.72 78.77
CA GLN A 358 8.62 3.31 80.16
C GLN A 358 7.28 3.70 80.78
N GLN A 359 6.68 2.78 81.54
CA GLN A 359 5.77 3.16 82.62
C GLN A 359 5.90 2.20 83.81
N HIS A 360 6.07 2.83 84.97
CA HIS A 360 6.28 2.30 86.31
C HIS A 360 5.15 1.37 86.79
N SER A 361 5.50 0.39 87.64
CA SER A 361 4.58 -0.38 88.51
C SER A 361 5.02 -0.23 89.96
N PRO A 362 4.11 -0.37 90.95
CA PRO A 362 4.48 -0.78 92.30
C PRO A 362 3.90 -2.16 92.68
N VAL A 363 4.84 -3.06 92.99
CA VAL A 363 4.93 -4.04 94.10
C VAL A 363 3.68 -4.78 94.63
N GLY A 364 3.78 -6.12 94.68
CA GLY A 364 2.92 -7.01 95.47
C GLY A 364 3.23 -8.52 95.40
N GLN A 365 4.45 -8.91 95.77
CA GLN A 365 4.88 -10.16 96.48
C GLN A 365 4.06 -11.48 96.35
N GLN A 366 4.67 -12.56 95.81
CA GLN A 366 4.98 -13.84 96.47
C GLN A 366 5.60 -14.88 95.49
N THR A 367 6.32 -15.85 96.04
CA THR A 367 7.54 -16.56 95.58
C THR A 367 7.36 -17.89 94.79
N PRO A 368 8.46 -18.46 94.21
CA PRO A 368 8.53 -19.54 93.19
C PRO A 368 8.95 -20.91 93.83
N PRO A 369 9.58 -21.95 93.18
CA PRO A 369 10.03 -22.15 91.78
C PRO A 369 9.81 -23.57 91.16
N ASP A 370 10.07 -23.73 89.85
CA ASP A 370 11.16 -24.59 89.33
C ASP A 370 11.15 -24.72 87.78
N HIS A 371 12.31 -24.40 87.20
CA HIS A 371 12.79 -24.51 85.81
C HIS A 371 13.69 -25.79 85.69
N PRO A 372 14.05 -26.33 84.49
CA PRO A 372 14.96 -25.72 83.49
C PRO A 372 14.50 -25.92 82.01
N GLU A 373 14.56 -24.94 81.09
CA GLU A 373 15.71 -24.22 80.47
C GLU A 373 16.30 -24.87 79.18
N TRP A 374 15.94 -24.23 78.03
CA TRP A 374 16.74 -23.86 76.83
C TRP A 374 17.47 -24.94 75.96
N VAL A 375 17.91 -24.76 74.71
CA VAL A 375 18.36 -23.62 73.86
C VAL A 375 18.29 -24.06 72.37
N ALA A 376 18.20 -23.13 71.41
CA ALA A 376 18.66 -23.28 70.01
C ALA A 376 19.68 -22.16 69.69
N PRO A 377 20.46 -22.06 68.57
CA PRO A 377 20.85 -22.95 67.45
C PRO A 377 22.41 -22.95 67.23
N PRO A 378 23.07 -23.26 66.06
CA PRO A 378 23.13 -22.35 64.88
C PRO A 378 23.35 -23.00 63.47
N LEU A 379 23.39 -22.12 62.45
CA LEU A 379 23.62 -22.31 61.00
C LEU A 379 24.99 -22.94 60.62
N GLN A 380 25.07 -23.71 59.51
CA GLN A 380 26.13 -23.57 58.48
C GLN A 380 25.97 -24.49 57.24
N GLN A 381 26.06 -23.84 56.07
CA GLN A 381 26.75 -24.20 54.82
C GLN A 381 26.52 -25.55 54.11
N ALA A 382 26.17 -25.44 52.82
CA ALA A 382 26.30 -26.47 51.79
C ALA A 382 27.76 -26.89 51.55
N PRO A 383 28.01 -28.10 51.02
CA PRO A 383 28.62 -28.16 49.70
C PRO A 383 28.05 -29.26 48.76
N SER A 384 28.50 -29.14 47.53
CA SER A 384 28.22 -29.87 46.29
C SER A 384 28.66 -31.35 46.26
N ARG A 385 27.99 -32.18 45.44
CA ARG A 385 28.57 -33.03 44.35
C ARG A 385 27.58 -34.07 43.79
N LEU A 386 27.30 -33.92 42.49
CA LEU A 386 27.39 -34.88 41.37
C LEU A 386 27.36 -36.43 41.55
N TYR A 387 26.64 -37.04 40.58
CA TYR A 387 26.85 -38.28 39.79
C TYR A 387 26.06 -39.58 40.08
N GLN A 388 25.69 -40.22 38.95
CA GLN A 388 25.14 -41.57 38.67
C GLN A 388 23.62 -41.76 38.91
N GLY A 389 22.79 -42.16 37.94
CA GLY A 389 23.03 -42.86 36.67
C GLY A 389 22.56 -44.31 36.81
N TYR A 390 21.36 -44.63 36.33
CA TYR A 390 20.96 -46.00 36.01
C TYR A 390 20.02 -46.03 34.80
N SER A 391 20.49 -46.76 33.79
CA SER A 391 19.80 -47.30 32.63
C SER A 391 18.75 -48.34 33.00
N GLN A 392 17.65 -48.42 32.23
CA GLN A 392 17.12 -49.70 31.74
C GLN A 392 16.33 -49.53 30.44
N GLN A 393 16.73 -50.32 29.46
CA GLN A 393 16.05 -50.59 28.19
C GLN A 393 14.86 -51.53 28.39
N GLY A 394 13.88 -51.45 27.48
CA GLY A 394 12.90 -52.49 27.23
C GLY A 394 12.22 -52.30 25.88
N GLN A 395 12.84 -52.83 24.82
CA GLN A 395 12.22 -53.03 23.50
C GLN A 395 11.18 -54.17 23.59
N THR A 396 10.06 -54.14 22.84
CA THR A 396 9.82 -54.87 21.55
C THR A 396 8.27 -55.04 21.37
N PRO A 397 7.71 -55.66 20.31
CA PRO A 397 7.69 -55.22 18.90
C PRO A 397 6.33 -55.46 18.15
N GLY A 398 6.23 -54.97 16.90
CA GLY A 398 5.43 -55.57 15.80
C GLY A 398 3.93 -55.19 15.71
N GLY A 399 3.29 -55.03 14.56
CA GLY A 399 3.70 -55.17 13.15
C GLY A 399 2.54 -54.85 12.18
N ARG A 400 2.91 -54.46 10.95
CA ARG A 400 2.27 -54.60 9.61
C ARG A 400 0.73 -54.67 9.51
N ILE A 401 0.11 -53.85 8.65
CA ILE A 401 0.07 -53.95 7.17
C ILE A 401 0.12 -52.53 6.58
#